data_AF-A0A6P4ZTH4-F1
#
_entry.id   AF-A0A6P4ZTH4-F1
#
_cell.length_a   1.000
_cell.length_b   1.000
_cell.length_c   1.000
_cell.angle_alpha   90.00
_cell.angle_beta   90.00
_cell.angle_gamma   90.00
#
_symmetry.space_group_name_H-M   'P 1'
#
loop_
_entity.id
_entity.type
_entity.pdbx_description
1 polymer ?
#
loop_
_entity_poly.entity_id
_entity_poly.type
_entity_poly.pdbx_seq_one_letter_code
_entity_poly.pdbx_strand_id
1 'polypeptide(L)'
;MPILSSSCCGCCDLRTGSVVVGALCLNNAVFAFLYNLGTTQHLGTPGTWTAWVTLILEVLFVIACCLLLFGIKKGNVTFMKFWLVIAIILVIWELVMIIIRTAQAGKSITDLAAILGVGWILVLIFIGVKIYGILVVYSYTQTATVVA
;
A
#
# COMPACT_ATOMS: atom_id res chain seq x y z
N MET A 1 -14.95 17.12 -8.04
CA MET A 1 -13.83 18.08 -8.14
C MET A 1 -12.53 17.29 -8.02
N PRO A 2 -11.59 17.41 -8.99
CA PRO A 2 -10.26 16.83 -8.81
C PRO A 2 -9.59 17.49 -7.61
N ILE A 3 -9.12 16.70 -6.64
CA ILE A 3 -8.45 17.23 -5.43
C ILE A 3 -7.10 17.89 -5.78
N LEU A 4 -6.48 17.51 -6.90
CA LEU A 4 -5.27 18.14 -7.45
C LEU A 4 -5.55 18.61 -8.88
N SER A 5 -5.55 19.93 -9.10
CA SER A 5 -6.04 20.52 -10.37
C SER A 5 -5.00 20.61 -11.49
N SER A 6 -3.71 20.34 -11.24
CA SER A 6 -2.66 20.44 -12.28
C SER A 6 -1.32 19.79 -11.95
N SER A 7 -0.99 19.48 -10.69
CA SER A 7 0.32 18.96 -10.33
C SER A 7 0.28 18.15 -9.02
N CYS A 8 0.96 17.01 -8.95
CA CYS A 8 0.99 16.16 -7.75
C CYS A 8 1.89 16.71 -6.62
N CYS A 9 2.87 17.55 -6.96
CA CYS A 9 3.81 18.23 -6.03
C CYS A 9 4.26 19.62 -6.58
N GLY A 10 3.40 20.33 -7.33
CA GLY A 10 3.72 21.64 -7.91
C GLY A 10 4.71 21.65 -9.09
N CYS A 11 5.39 20.53 -9.39
CA CYS A 11 6.44 20.47 -10.45
C CYS A 11 6.31 19.31 -11.44
N CYS A 12 5.40 18.35 -11.23
CA CYS A 12 5.29 17.16 -12.09
C CYS A 12 3.85 16.95 -12.58
N ASP A 13 3.73 16.65 -13.88
CA ASP A 13 2.50 16.21 -14.50
C ASP A 13 1.88 15.03 -13.75
N LEU A 14 0.54 15.04 -13.68
CA LEU A 14 -0.26 14.02 -13.00
C LEU A 14 0.05 12.58 -13.49
N ARG A 15 0.43 12.46 -14.77
CA ARG A 15 0.87 11.19 -15.38
C ARG A 15 2.22 10.73 -14.83
N THR A 16 3.19 11.63 -14.70
CA THR A 16 4.52 11.31 -14.16
C THR A 16 4.42 11.01 -12.67
N GLY A 17 3.61 11.79 -11.93
CA GLY A 17 3.34 11.56 -10.51
C GLY A 17 2.74 10.17 -10.23
N SER A 18 1.77 9.74 -11.03
CA SER A 18 1.18 8.40 -10.88
C SER A 18 2.14 7.26 -11.23
N VAL A 19 3.05 7.44 -12.18
CA VAL A 19 4.12 6.45 -12.47
C VAL A 19 5.11 6.36 -11.30
N VAL A 20 5.55 7.50 -10.76
CA VAL A 20 6.49 7.53 -9.62
C VAL A 20 5.86 6.90 -8.39
N VAL A 21 4.61 7.24 -8.08
CA VAL A 21 3.83 6.61 -7.00
C VAL A 21 3.71 5.11 -7.23
N GLY A 22 3.37 4.67 -8.45
CA GLY A 22 3.27 3.26 -8.79
C GLY A 22 4.58 2.51 -8.59
N ALA A 23 5.71 3.11 -8.98
CA ALA A 23 7.04 2.55 -8.78
C ALA A 23 7.43 2.47 -7.30
N LEU A 24 7.13 3.51 -6.51
CA LEU A 24 7.37 3.52 -5.07
C LEU A 24 6.52 2.46 -4.34
N CYS A 25 5.23 2.35 -4.70
CA CYS A 25 4.35 1.32 -4.15
C CYS A 25 4.81 -0.08 -4.51
N LEU A 26 5.25 -0.31 -5.76
CA LEU A 26 5.80 -1.59 -6.18
C LEU A 26 7.07 -1.94 -5.40
N ASN A 27 7.99 -0.99 -5.26
CA ASN A 27 9.24 -1.21 -4.52
C ASN A 27 8.94 -1.57 -3.04
N ASN A 28 8.04 -0.82 -2.41
CA ASN A 28 7.60 -1.10 -1.05
C ASN A 28 6.95 -2.49 -0.93
N ALA A 29 6.08 -2.86 -1.88
CA ALA A 29 5.44 -4.18 -1.90
C ALA A 29 6.46 -5.33 -2.01
N VAL A 30 7.49 -5.15 -2.84
CA VAL A 30 8.57 -6.14 -2.99
C VAL A 30 9.39 -6.25 -1.71
N PHE A 31 9.77 -5.12 -1.09
CA PHE A 31 10.48 -5.14 0.19
C PHE A 31 9.65 -5.79 1.30
N ALA A 32 8.36 -5.47 1.40
CA ALA A 32 7.45 -6.07 2.37
C ALA A 32 7.30 -7.58 2.14
N PHE A 33 7.17 -8.02 0.89
CA PHE A 33 7.14 -9.43 0.53
C PHE A 33 8.43 -10.17 0.93
N LEU A 34 9.61 -9.63 0.56
CA LEU A 34 10.90 -10.22 0.89
C LEU A 34 11.15 -10.27 2.40
N TYR A 35 10.78 -9.20 3.12
CA TYR A 35 10.87 -9.15 4.58
C TYR A 35 10.00 -10.24 5.21
N ASN A 36 8.73 -10.33 4.81
CA ASN A 36 7.82 -11.35 5.32
C ASN A 36 8.34 -12.76 5.02
N LEU A 37 8.91 -13.00 3.84
CA LEU A 37 9.51 -14.29 3.47
C LEU A 37 10.76 -14.63 4.31
N GLY A 38 11.58 -13.63 4.65
CA GLY A 38 12.76 -13.81 5.51
C GLY A 38 12.44 -13.99 6.99
N THR A 39 11.34 -13.42 7.48
CA THR A 39 10.96 -13.49 8.91
C THR A 39 9.96 -14.59 9.23
N THR A 40 9.26 -15.15 8.25
CA THR A 40 8.29 -16.25 8.48
C THR A 40 9.00 -17.59 8.58
N GLN A 41 9.76 -17.79 9.66
CA GLN A 41 10.44 -19.07 9.93
C GLN A 41 9.50 -20.23 10.29
N HIS A 42 8.17 -20.06 10.22
CA HIS A 42 7.18 -21.00 10.77
C HIS A 42 6.06 -21.37 9.79
N LEU A 43 6.28 -21.21 8.48
CA LEU A 43 5.36 -21.69 7.44
C LEU A 43 5.13 -23.20 7.62
N GLY A 44 3.94 -23.58 8.10
CA GLY A 44 3.57 -24.98 8.34
C GLY A 44 3.21 -25.34 9.79
N THR A 45 3.34 -24.40 10.75
CA THR A 45 2.86 -24.61 12.12
C THR A 45 1.37 -24.28 12.27
N PRO A 46 0.57 -25.13 12.95
CA PRO A 46 -0.84 -24.84 13.21
C PRO A 46 -0.94 -23.61 14.12
N GLY A 47 -1.56 -22.54 13.61
CA GLY A 47 -1.70 -21.24 14.29
C GLY A 47 -1.14 -20.04 13.51
N THR A 48 -0.32 -20.26 12.48
CA THR A 48 0.31 -19.19 11.66
C THR A 48 -0.49 -18.81 10.40
N TRP A 49 -1.79 -19.05 10.38
CA TRP A 49 -2.65 -18.76 9.21
C TRP A 49 -2.61 -17.28 8.80
N THR A 50 -2.44 -16.37 9.76
CA THR A 50 -2.29 -14.93 9.51
C THR A 50 -1.04 -14.59 8.69
N ALA A 51 0.05 -15.35 8.85
CA ALA A 51 1.28 -15.17 8.08
C ALA A 51 1.07 -15.55 6.61
N TRP A 52 0.36 -16.66 6.35
CA TRP A 52 0.00 -17.08 4.99
C TRP A 52 -0.92 -16.08 4.30
N VAL A 53 -1.95 -15.59 4.99
CA VAL A 53 -2.86 -14.58 4.45
C VAL A 53 -2.11 -13.30 4.12
N THR A 54 -1.22 -12.85 5.01
CA THR A 54 -0.39 -11.65 4.78
C THR A 54 0.49 -11.84 3.55
N LEU A 55 1.17 -12.98 3.42
CA LEU A 55 2.03 -13.26 2.27
C LEU A 55 1.26 -13.29 0.94
N ILE A 56 0.07 -13.90 0.92
CA ILE A 56 -0.80 -13.92 -0.27
C ILE A 56 -1.26 -12.50 -0.64
N LEU A 57 -1.62 -11.69 0.35
CA LEU A 57 -2.04 -10.29 0.13
C LEU A 57 -0.91 -9.43 -0.43
N GLU A 58 0.33 -9.61 0.03
CA GLU A 58 1.50 -8.91 -0.53
C GLU A 58 1.75 -9.30 -2.00
N VAL A 59 1.63 -10.59 -2.34
CA VAL A 59 1.76 -11.05 -3.74
C VAL A 59 0.68 -10.43 -4.62
N LEU A 60 -0.57 -10.42 -4.15
CA LEU A 60 -1.67 -9.76 -4.86
C LEU A 60 -1.41 -8.26 -5.04
N PHE A 61 -0.81 -7.61 -4.04
CA PHE A 61 -0.48 -6.19 -4.12
C PHE A 61 0.64 -5.90 -5.13
N VAL A 62 1.66 -6.76 -5.22
CA VAL A 62 2.70 -6.67 -6.26
C VAL A 62 2.07 -6.78 -7.65
N ILE A 63 1.20 -7.76 -7.86
CA ILE A 63 0.46 -7.94 -9.13
C ILE A 63 -0.39 -6.70 -9.43
N ALA A 64 -1.08 -6.17 -8.43
CA ALA A 64 -1.87 -4.95 -8.57
C ALA A 64 -0.98 -3.76 -8.98
N CYS A 65 0.17 -3.56 -8.34
CA CYS A 65 1.09 -2.47 -8.71
C CYS A 65 1.60 -2.59 -10.15
N CYS A 66 1.85 -3.81 -10.63
CA CYS A 66 2.16 -4.06 -12.04
C CYS A 66 0.98 -3.68 -12.97
N LEU A 67 -0.25 -4.04 -12.59
CA LEU A 67 -1.47 -3.66 -13.33
C LEU A 67 -1.66 -2.15 -13.38
N LEU A 68 -1.34 -1.42 -12.31
CA LEU A 68 -1.38 0.04 -12.30
C LEU A 68 -0.40 0.64 -13.31
N LEU A 69 0.87 0.22 -13.29
CA LEU A 69 1.88 0.72 -14.23
C LEU A 69 1.48 0.42 -15.68
N PHE A 70 0.92 -0.76 -15.95
CA PHE A 70 0.40 -1.12 -17.26
C PHE A 70 -0.82 -0.26 -17.65
N GLY A 71 -1.75 -0.03 -16.71
CA GLY A 71 -2.91 0.85 -16.89
C GLY A 71 -2.52 2.28 -17.25
N ILE A 72 -1.47 2.82 -16.61
CA ILE A 72 -0.95 4.17 -16.89
C ILE A 72 -0.30 4.25 -18.27
N LYS A 73 0.47 3.24 -18.67
CA LYS A 73 1.05 3.20 -20.03
C LYS A 73 -0.03 3.13 -21.10
N LYS A 74 -1.07 2.31 -20.90
CA LYS A 74 -2.16 2.11 -21.87
C LYS A 74 -3.24 3.20 -21.82
N GLY A 75 -3.21 4.10 -20.83
CA GLY A 75 -4.24 5.12 -20.61
C GLY A 75 -5.60 4.53 -20.23
N ASN A 76 -5.65 3.26 -19.80
CA ASN A 76 -6.91 2.58 -19.51
C ASN A 76 -7.27 2.77 -18.02
N VAL A 77 -8.25 3.65 -17.78
CA VAL A 77 -8.77 4.00 -16.45
C VAL A 77 -9.38 2.82 -15.69
N THR A 78 -9.84 1.76 -16.38
CA THR A 78 -10.44 0.59 -15.73
C THR A 78 -9.41 -0.16 -14.88
N PHE A 79 -8.19 -0.33 -15.38
CA PHE A 79 -7.12 -0.99 -14.60
C PHE A 79 -6.69 -0.16 -13.39
N MET A 80 -6.69 1.17 -13.52
CA MET A 80 -6.36 2.07 -12.41
C MET A 80 -7.42 2.04 -11.31
N LYS A 81 -8.70 2.03 -11.68
CA LYS A 81 -9.81 1.89 -10.73
C LYS A 81 -9.76 0.55 -10.00
N PHE A 82 -9.44 -0.54 -10.69
CA PHE A 82 -9.29 -1.86 -10.08
C PHE A 82 -8.15 -1.88 -9.05
N TRP A 83 -6.99 -1.32 -9.40
CA TRP A 83 -5.88 -1.16 -8.46
C TRP A 83 -6.29 -0.36 -7.21
N LEU A 84 -7.01 0.74 -7.41
CA LEU A 84 -7.44 1.62 -6.32
C LEU A 84 -8.30 0.89 -5.29
N VAL A 85 -9.22 0.03 -5.74
CA VAL A 85 -10.05 -0.79 -4.84
C VAL A 85 -9.17 -1.75 -4.03
N ILE A 86 -8.22 -2.44 -4.69
CA ILE A 86 -7.30 -3.37 -4.01
C ILE A 86 -6.43 -2.62 -2.99
N ALA A 87 -5.89 -1.47 -3.35
CA ALA A 87 -5.05 -0.65 -2.47
C ALA A 87 -5.82 -0.21 -1.21
N ILE A 88 -7.09 0.19 -1.35
CA ILE A 88 -7.94 0.55 -0.19
C ILE A 88 -8.16 -0.66 0.73
N ILE A 89 -8.51 -1.83 0.16
CA ILE A 89 -8.72 -3.06 0.95
C ILE A 89 -7.46 -3.42 1.74
N LEU A 90 -6.28 -3.29 1.13
CA LEU A 90 -5.00 -3.59 1.78
C LEU A 90 -4.64 -2.61 2.88
N VAL A 91 -4.88 -1.30 2.68
CA VAL A 91 -4.67 -0.31 3.73
C VAL A 91 -5.58 -0.60 4.94
N ILE A 92 -6.84 -0.97 4.70
CA ILE A 92 -7.77 -1.37 5.77
C ILE A 92 -7.25 -2.62 6.49
N TRP A 93 -6.79 -3.64 5.76
CA TRP A 93 -6.21 -4.85 6.33
C TRP A 93 -5.00 -4.55 7.23
N GLU A 94 -4.07 -3.71 6.75
CA GLU A 94 -2.91 -3.29 7.52
C GLU A 94 -3.30 -2.55 8.80
N LEU A 95 -4.27 -1.64 8.73
CA LEU A 95 -4.80 -0.95 9.92
C LEU A 95 -5.38 -1.94 10.95
N VAL A 96 -6.14 -2.94 10.50
CA VAL A 96 -6.69 -3.99 11.39
C VAL A 96 -5.57 -4.79 12.05
N MET A 97 -4.57 -5.23 11.28
CA MET A 97 -3.44 -5.99 11.81
C MET A 97 -2.61 -5.18 12.81
N ILE A 98 -2.46 -3.88 12.56
CA ILE A 98 -1.80 -2.95 13.47
C ILE A 98 -2.55 -2.86 14.80
N ILE A 99 -3.88 -2.69 14.77
CA ILE A 99 -4.70 -2.64 15.99
C ILE A 99 -4.55 -3.94 16.80
N ILE A 100 -4.64 -5.10 16.14
CA ILE A 100 -4.47 -6.40 16.81
C ILE A 100 -3.10 -6.49 17.48
N ARG A 101 -2.04 -6.08 16.78
CA ARG A 101 -0.66 -6.09 17.33
C ARG A 101 -0.52 -5.14 18.52
N THR A 102 -1.14 -3.94 18.49
CA THR A 102 -1.15 -3.04 19.65
C THR A 102 -1.88 -3.62 20.85
N ALA A 103 -3.05 -4.24 20.62
CA ALA A 103 -3.85 -4.81 21.69
C ALA A 103 -3.13 -5.98 22.37
N GLN A 104 -2.35 -6.77 21.62
CA GLN A 104 -1.52 -7.84 22.18
C GLN A 104 -0.29 -7.29 22.91
N ALA A 105 0.34 -6.23 22.40
CA ALA A 105 1.48 -5.56 23.02
C ALA A 105 1.17 -4.95 24.40
N GLY A 106 -0.06 -4.46 24.59
CA GLY A 106 -0.52 -3.88 25.86
C GLY A 106 -0.52 -4.85 27.06
N LYS A 107 -0.20 -6.13 26.85
CA LYS A 107 -0.09 -7.14 27.91
C LYS A 107 1.25 -7.08 28.66
N SER A 108 2.30 -6.47 28.10
CA SER A 108 3.58 -6.26 28.78
C SER A 108 4.20 -4.89 28.44
N ILE A 109 4.73 -4.20 29.46
CA ILE A 109 5.29 -2.84 29.32
C ILE A 109 6.56 -2.86 28.45
N THR A 110 7.31 -3.96 28.50
CA THR A 110 8.53 -4.20 27.68
C THR A 110 8.21 -4.40 26.20
N ASP A 111 7.11 -5.08 25.87
CA ASP A 111 6.68 -5.25 24.47
C ASP A 111 6.10 -3.96 23.90
N LEU A 112 5.42 -3.17 24.74
CA LEU A 112 4.84 -1.89 24.35
C LEU A 112 5.92 -0.88 23.92
N ALA A 113 7.06 -0.83 24.62
CA ALA A 113 8.18 0.06 24.29
C ALA A 113 8.96 -0.37 23.02
N ALA A 114 9.16 -1.68 22.83
CA ALA A 114 9.81 -2.21 21.63
C ALA A 114 8.94 -2.01 20.38
N ILE A 115 7.62 -2.10 20.55
CA ILE A 115 6.64 -1.90 19.49
C ILE A 115 6.51 -0.39 19.19
N LEU A 116 6.17 0.47 20.15
CA LEU A 116 5.99 1.92 19.94
C LEU A 116 7.24 2.70 19.51
N GLY A 117 8.42 2.08 19.49
CA GLY A 117 9.67 2.70 19.04
C GLY A 117 9.76 2.95 17.52
N VAL A 118 10.97 2.84 16.98
CA VAL A 118 11.30 3.17 15.58
C VAL A 118 10.41 2.46 14.55
N GLY A 119 9.90 1.27 14.87
CA GLY A 119 9.02 0.50 13.99
C GLY A 119 7.67 1.18 13.71
N TRP A 120 7.08 1.87 14.68
CA TRP A 120 5.76 2.49 14.51
C TRP A 120 5.77 3.73 13.64
N ILE A 121 6.81 4.56 13.81
CA ILE A 121 6.99 5.76 13.00
C ILE A 121 7.16 5.36 11.52
N LEU A 122 7.96 4.32 11.24
CA LEU A 122 8.12 3.80 9.88
C LEU A 122 6.81 3.29 9.30
N VAL A 123 6.05 2.50 10.06
CA VAL A 123 4.74 1.97 9.61
C VAL A 123 3.77 3.10 9.27
N LEU A 124 3.68 4.14 10.11
CA LEU A 124 2.82 5.29 9.85
C LEU A 124 3.26 6.07 8.60
N ILE A 125 4.56 6.22 8.38
CA ILE A 125 5.10 6.84 7.16
C ILE A 125 4.69 6.03 5.93
N PHE A 126 4.84 4.70 5.96
CA PHE A 126 4.46 3.84 4.83
C PHE A 126 2.97 3.91 4.53
N ILE A 127 2.10 3.94 5.56
CA ILE A 127 0.66 4.14 5.38
C ILE A 127 0.38 5.51 4.76
N GLY A 128 1.06 6.57 5.22
CA GLY A 128 0.94 7.91 4.65
C GLY A 128 1.29 7.95 3.17
N VAL A 129 2.37 7.30 2.77
CA VAL A 129 2.78 7.19 1.35
C VAL A 129 1.74 6.41 0.53
N LYS A 130 1.18 5.32 1.07
CA LYS A 130 0.12 4.55 0.40
C LYS A 130 -1.15 5.39 0.21
N ILE A 131 -1.60 6.11 1.25
CA ILE A 131 -2.77 6.99 1.18
C ILE A 131 -2.54 8.11 0.16
N TYR A 132 -1.37 8.75 0.19
CA TYR A 132 -0.99 9.75 -0.81
C TYR A 132 -1.04 9.16 -2.23
N GLY A 133 -0.53 7.94 -2.41
CA GLY A 133 -0.57 7.25 -3.69
C GLY A 133 -2.00 6.97 -4.19
N ILE A 134 -2.89 6.56 -3.29
CA ILE A 134 -4.32 6.38 -3.59
C ILE A 134 -4.93 7.72 -4.04
N LEU A 135 -4.65 8.82 -3.35
CA LEU A 135 -5.17 10.15 -3.71
C LEU A 135 -4.67 10.61 -5.09
N VAL A 136 -3.40 10.40 -5.40
CA VAL A 136 -2.81 10.75 -6.70
C VAL A 136 -3.47 9.96 -7.83
N VAL A 137 -3.57 8.64 -7.69
CA VAL A 137 -4.19 7.77 -8.70
C VAL A 137 -5.68 8.06 -8.83
N TYR A 138 -6.38 8.30 -7.71
CA TYR A 138 -7.78 8.71 -7.71
C TYR A 138 -7.98 9.99 -8.51
N SER A 139 -7.19 11.04 -8.21
CA SER A 139 -7.26 12.33 -8.90
C SER A 139 -6.99 12.17 -10.40
N TYR A 140 -6.06 11.30 -10.79
CA TYR A 140 -5.80 10.99 -12.20
C TYR A 140 -6.99 10.31 -12.87
N THR A 141 -7.59 9.29 -12.24
CA THR A 141 -8.76 8.60 -12.81
C THR A 141 -9.98 9.50 -12.95
N GLN A 142 -10.20 10.43 -12.01
CA GLN A 142 -11.28 11.41 -12.08
C GLN A 142 -11.04 12.39 -13.23
N THR A 143 -9.84 12.96 -13.33
CA THR A 143 -9.48 13.90 -14.40
C THR A 143 -9.62 13.26 -15.78
N ALA A 144 -9.17 12.02 -15.94
CA ALA A 144 -9.29 11.28 -17.19
C ALA A 144 -10.76 10.99 -17.61
N THR A 145 -11.71 10.94 -16.66
CA THR A 145 -13.13 10.73 -16.96
C THR A 145 -13.91 12.00 -17.27
N VAL A 146 -13.40 13.20 -16.96
CA VAL A 146 -14.08 14.47 -17.28
C VAL A 146 -13.68 15.01 -18.66
N VAL A 147 -12.57 14.51 -19.21
CA VAL A 147 -12.00 14.95 -20.50
C VAL A 147 -12.29 13.95 -21.63
N ALA A 148 -12.81 12.76 -21.28
CA ALA A 148 -13.32 11.77 -22.22
C ALA A 148 -14.81 11.99 -22.48
#